data_AF-A0AAV2G0C0-F1
#
_entry.id   AF-A0AAV2G0C0-F1
#
_cell.length_a   1.000
_cell.length_b   1.000
_cell.length_c   1.000
_cell.angle_alpha   90.00
_cell.angle_beta   90.00
_cell.angle_gamma   90.00
#
_symmetry.space_group_name_H-M   'P 1'
#
loop_
_entity.id
_entity.type
_entity.pdbx_description
1 polymer ?
#
loop_
_entity_poly.entity_id
_entity_poly.type
_entity_poly.pdbx_seq_one_letter_code
_entity_poly.pdbx_strand_id
1 'polypeptide(L)'
;MATKPSLLFRVLRSHIAGPTAATTVHGVLLRKSQSRAHYNYHPSHHNLFRKSRDHQSTKLTNGFSPSSLIISSPFSSSSSPAAFVSWYLGMVKSRPIFTKSVTTSLVYMAADLSSQTMSIIKSSTEGGLRIEAYEVARMAGFGLLVLGPSLHFWFNFMSKLIPRRDLVATLKKTAVGQAAFAPIMTAVFFTTNAGLQGESGGEIVARLKRDLIPAIVDGAIYWTLCDFVTFKFVPVHLQPLVSNSFTYLWSVYMTYMASKEKVAAPAPTSTQLL
;
A
#
# COMPACT_ATOMS: atom_id res chain seq x y z
N MET A 1 -10.50 -31.04 -5.39
CA MET A 1 -10.21 -30.36 -4.10
C MET A 1 -10.33 -28.86 -4.39
N ALA A 2 -11.46 -28.23 -4.05
CA ALA A 2 -11.74 -26.86 -4.48
C ALA A 2 -10.98 -25.86 -3.60
N THR A 3 -9.91 -25.28 -4.14
CA THR A 3 -9.17 -24.16 -3.54
C THR A 3 -10.08 -22.94 -3.47
N LYS A 4 -10.42 -22.50 -2.25
CA LYS A 4 -11.18 -21.26 -2.04
C LYS A 4 -10.30 -20.08 -2.52
N PRO A 5 -10.80 -19.17 -3.37
CA PRO A 5 -10.02 -18.02 -3.84
C PRO A 5 -9.82 -17.01 -2.70
N SER A 6 -8.64 -16.38 -2.69
CA SER A 6 -8.22 -15.39 -1.68
C SER A 6 -9.23 -14.26 -1.53
N LEU A 7 -9.33 -13.67 -0.35
CA LEU A 7 -10.37 -12.67 -0.11
C LEU A 7 -10.20 -11.43 -1.00
N LEU A 8 -8.96 -11.04 -1.30
CA LEU A 8 -8.62 -9.98 -2.26
C LEU A 8 -9.24 -10.29 -3.63
N PHE A 9 -9.25 -11.57 -4.02
CA PHE A 9 -9.91 -12.08 -5.22
C PHE A 9 -11.44 -12.09 -5.12
N ARG A 10 -11.99 -12.37 -3.93
CA ARG A 10 -13.44 -12.29 -3.66
C ARG A 10 -13.95 -10.85 -3.64
N VAL A 11 -13.15 -9.91 -3.14
CA VAL A 11 -13.42 -8.47 -3.11
C VAL A 11 -13.35 -7.88 -4.52
N LEU A 12 -12.34 -8.25 -5.30
CA LEU A 12 -12.30 -7.92 -6.73
C LEU A 12 -13.53 -8.51 -7.43
N ARG A 13 -13.87 -9.78 -7.15
CA ARG A 13 -15.05 -10.45 -7.74
C ARG A 13 -16.39 -9.82 -7.35
N SER A 14 -16.58 -9.30 -6.13
CA SER A 14 -17.86 -8.71 -5.72
C SER A 14 -18.08 -7.34 -6.38
N HIS A 15 -17.02 -6.54 -6.55
CA HIS A 15 -17.08 -5.31 -7.35
C HIS A 15 -17.27 -5.57 -8.85
N ILE A 16 -16.71 -6.66 -9.39
CA ILE A 16 -16.86 -7.05 -10.81
C ILE A 16 -18.29 -7.54 -11.16
N ALA A 17 -19.10 -7.88 -10.17
CA ALA A 17 -20.45 -8.43 -10.36
C ALA A 17 -21.60 -7.45 -10.02
N GLY A 18 -21.31 -6.20 -9.66
CA GLY A 18 -22.32 -5.21 -9.28
C GLY A 18 -22.33 -3.98 -10.20
N PRO A 19 -23.46 -3.64 -10.86
CA PRO A 19 -23.50 -2.50 -11.77
C PRO A 19 -23.80 -1.21 -10.99
N THR A 20 -22.88 -0.66 -10.20
CA THR A 20 -23.07 0.70 -9.65
C THR A 20 -21.80 1.28 -9.02
N ALA A 21 -21.01 2.01 -9.81
CA ALA A 21 -20.03 2.97 -9.25
C ALA A 21 -19.93 4.27 -10.06
N ALA A 22 -20.82 4.52 -11.02
CA ALA A 22 -20.80 5.74 -11.84
C ALA A 22 -21.71 6.87 -11.31
N THR A 23 -22.60 6.62 -10.32
CA THR A 23 -23.66 7.60 -9.98
C THR A 23 -23.47 8.31 -8.63
N THR A 24 -22.50 7.94 -7.80
CA THR A 24 -22.44 8.45 -6.40
C THR A 24 -21.53 9.66 -6.20
N VAL A 25 -20.84 10.17 -7.23
CA VAL A 25 -19.89 11.29 -7.08
C VAL A 25 -20.58 12.67 -7.04
N HIS A 26 -21.85 12.78 -7.42
CA HIS A 26 -22.55 14.08 -7.45
C HIS A 26 -23.32 14.44 -6.16
N GLY A 27 -23.30 13.58 -5.13
CA GLY A 27 -24.16 13.73 -3.94
C GLY A 27 -23.48 14.15 -2.63
N VAL A 28 -22.14 14.15 -2.54
CA VAL A 28 -21.43 14.26 -1.24
C VAL A 28 -20.91 15.67 -0.94
N LEU A 29 -21.01 16.63 -1.87
CA LEU A 29 -20.48 17.99 -1.69
C LEU A 29 -21.37 18.98 -0.91
N LEU A 30 -22.51 18.57 -0.35
CA LEU A 30 -23.43 19.49 0.34
C LEU A 30 -23.93 19.02 1.70
N ARG A 31 -23.08 18.42 2.55
CA ARG A 31 -23.44 18.22 3.98
C ARG A 31 -22.24 18.03 4.89
N LYS A 32 -21.67 19.15 5.36
CA LYS A 32 -21.40 19.46 6.78
C LYS A 32 -20.46 20.67 6.89
N SER A 33 -21.06 21.83 6.69
CA SER A 33 -20.73 23.04 7.44
C SER A 33 -21.47 22.98 8.78
N GLN A 34 -20.86 23.60 9.82
CA GLN A 34 -21.32 23.77 11.21
C GLN A 34 -21.12 22.59 12.17
N SER A 35 -20.22 22.71 13.15
CA SER A 35 -20.48 23.47 14.38
C SER A 35 -19.21 23.72 15.21
N ARG A 36 -19.17 24.89 15.88
CA ARG A 36 -18.11 25.47 16.73
C ARG A 36 -18.18 24.95 18.18
N ALA A 37 -17.06 25.04 18.92
CA ALA A 37 -16.89 25.69 20.24
C ALA A 37 -15.55 25.22 20.88
N HIS A 38 -14.50 26.05 20.98
CA HIS A 38 -14.15 26.96 22.09
C HIS A 38 -14.09 26.34 23.50
N TYR A 39 -12.86 26.23 24.03
CA TYR A 39 -12.54 26.45 25.44
C TYR A 39 -11.14 27.08 25.56
N ASN A 40 -11.05 28.20 26.27
CA ASN A 40 -9.84 28.96 26.61
C ASN A 40 -9.42 28.68 28.06
N TYR A 41 -8.11 28.67 28.36
CA TYR A 41 -7.46 29.35 29.53
C TYR A 41 -5.93 29.14 29.46
N HIS A 42 -5.12 30.14 29.08
CA HIS A 42 -4.40 31.18 29.85
C HIS A 42 -3.12 30.72 30.61
N PRO A 43 -1.99 31.48 30.54
CA PRO A 43 -0.63 31.06 30.93
C PRO A 43 -0.18 31.66 32.28
N SER A 44 1.03 31.31 32.77
CA SER A 44 2.02 32.22 33.41
C SER A 44 3.28 31.52 33.97
N HIS A 45 4.44 32.05 33.55
CA HIS A 45 5.76 32.30 34.17
C HIS A 45 6.19 31.71 35.55
N HIS A 46 7.48 31.31 35.63
CA HIS A 46 8.58 31.87 36.48
C HIS A 46 9.67 30.78 36.74
N ASN A 47 10.90 30.95 36.24
CA ASN A 47 12.11 31.55 36.88
C ASN A 47 13.05 30.53 37.57
N LEU A 48 14.29 30.42 37.08
CA LEU A 48 15.56 30.72 37.79
C LEU A 48 16.76 29.86 37.36
N PHE A 49 17.74 30.57 36.80
CA PHE A 49 19.19 30.42 36.95
C PHE A 49 19.76 29.23 37.73
N ARG A 50 20.67 28.48 37.08
CA ARG A 50 21.99 28.19 37.69
C ARG A 50 23.09 28.08 36.63
N LYS A 51 24.07 28.96 36.79
CA LYS A 51 25.34 29.08 36.09
C LYS A 51 26.35 28.10 36.70
N SER A 52 27.10 27.36 35.88
CA SER A 52 28.51 27.06 36.16
C SER A 52 29.27 26.68 34.89
N ARG A 53 30.25 27.53 34.56
CA ARG A 53 31.55 27.21 33.94
C ARG A 53 32.21 26.06 34.74
N ASP A 54 33.10 25.21 34.23
CA ASP A 54 34.24 25.45 33.35
C ASP A 54 34.96 24.11 33.02
N HIS A 55 35.90 24.19 32.05
CA HIS A 55 37.11 23.36 31.88
C HIS A 55 37.13 22.18 30.89
N GLN A 56 37.64 22.55 29.71
CA GLN A 56 38.35 21.75 28.73
C GLN A 56 39.75 21.35 29.25
N SER A 57 40.12 20.08 29.11
CA SER A 57 41.52 19.63 29.24
C SER A 57 41.83 18.55 28.20
N THR A 58 42.75 18.88 27.31
CA THR A 58 43.48 17.98 26.42
C THR A 58 44.69 17.39 27.14
N LYS A 59 44.94 16.07 27.02
CA LYS A 59 46.27 15.49 26.72
C LYS A 59 46.27 13.96 26.56
N LEU A 60 46.87 13.56 25.45
CA LEU A 60 47.47 12.28 24.98
C LEU A 60 47.90 11.25 26.04
N THR A 61 47.77 9.95 25.72
CA THR A 61 48.89 8.96 25.71
C THR A 61 48.48 7.66 24.99
N ASN A 62 49.47 7.02 24.35
CA ASN A 62 49.43 5.76 23.62
C ASN A 62 49.44 4.54 24.56
N GLY A 63 48.80 3.43 24.15
CA GLY A 63 48.98 2.10 24.74
C GLY A 63 48.37 1.01 23.86
N PHE A 64 49.18 0.06 23.40
CA PHE A 64 48.86 -1.03 22.48
C PHE A 64 48.32 -2.30 23.18
N SER A 65 47.34 -2.94 22.52
CA SER A 65 47.02 -4.40 22.45
C SER A 65 46.34 -5.12 23.65
N PRO A 66 45.70 -6.31 23.44
CA PRO A 66 44.97 -6.84 22.28
C PRO A 66 43.60 -7.50 22.61
N SER A 67 42.81 -7.78 21.56
CA SER A 67 41.81 -8.87 21.44
C SER A 67 40.67 -8.99 22.47
N SER A 68 39.49 -8.51 22.06
CA SER A 68 38.21 -9.13 22.45
C SER A 68 37.27 -9.13 21.24
N LEU A 69 37.09 -10.30 20.64
CA LEU A 69 36.08 -10.58 19.62
C LEU A 69 34.70 -10.48 20.28
N ILE A 70 34.11 -9.29 20.27
CA ILE A 70 32.69 -9.12 20.56
C ILE A 70 31.95 -9.51 19.29
N ILE A 71 31.42 -10.73 19.28
CA ILE A 71 30.38 -11.17 18.35
C ILE A 71 29.15 -10.32 18.68
N SER A 72 29.02 -9.19 17.98
CA SER A 72 27.85 -8.33 18.06
C SER A 72 26.67 -9.06 17.40
N SER A 73 25.76 -9.59 18.21
CA SER A 73 24.44 -10.02 17.78
C SER A 73 23.70 -8.81 17.18
N PRO A 74 23.32 -8.81 15.88
CA PRO A 74 22.63 -7.68 15.28
C PRO A 74 21.12 -7.84 15.49
N PHE A 75 20.66 -7.77 16.73
CA PHE A 75 19.22 -7.60 16.98
C PHE A 75 18.97 -6.81 18.25
N SER A 76 19.18 -5.50 18.14
CA SER A 76 18.69 -4.52 19.11
C SER A 76 18.33 -3.25 18.35
N SER A 77 17.20 -3.28 17.65
CA SER A 77 16.68 -2.14 16.91
C SER A 77 15.67 -1.36 17.75
N SER A 78 16.18 -0.51 18.64
CA SER A 78 15.50 0.76 18.92
C SER A 78 16.35 1.87 18.30
N SER A 79 16.52 1.81 16.99
CA SER A 79 17.11 2.92 16.22
C SER A 79 16.19 4.13 16.33
N SER A 80 16.75 5.31 16.63
CA SER A 80 15.98 6.56 16.53
C SER A 80 15.32 6.66 15.14
N PRO A 81 14.11 7.23 15.02
CA PRO A 81 13.41 7.33 13.73
C PRO A 81 14.27 7.94 12.62
N ALA A 82 15.12 8.91 12.96
CA ALA A 82 16.07 9.53 12.04
C ALA A 82 17.15 8.56 11.54
N ALA A 83 17.68 7.69 12.42
CA ALA A 83 18.68 6.70 12.06
C ALA A 83 18.09 5.63 11.11
N PHE A 84 16.86 5.18 11.36
CA PHE A 84 16.17 4.24 10.49
C PHE A 84 15.92 4.83 9.09
N VAL A 85 15.42 6.06 9.01
CA VAL A 85 15.16 6.74 7.72
C VAL A 85 16.46 6.92 6.94
N SER A 86 17.54 7.36 7.60
CA SER A 86 18.85 7.51 6.96
C SER A 86 19.38 6.18 6.41
N TRP A 87 19.29 5.11 7.20
CA TRP A 87 19.65 3.76 6.77
C TRP A 87 18.84 3.31 5.55
N TYR A 88 17.51 3.47 5.59
CA TYR A 88 16.63 3.08 4.49
C TYR A 88 16.95 3.86 3.21
N LEU A 89 17.14 5.18 3.31
CA LEU A 89 17.54 6.02 2.17
C LEU A 89 18.92 5.62 1.63
N GLY A 90 19.85 5.22 2.51
CA GLY A 90 21.13 4.65 2.12
C GLY A 90 20.97 3.36 1.31
N MET A 91 20.10 2.45 1.75
CA MET A 91 19.77 1.21 1.04
C MET A 91 19.11 1.47 -0.32
N VAL A 92 18.17 2.43 -0.39
CA VAL A 92 17.54 2.85 -1.65
C VAL A 92 18.55 3.38 -2.65
N LYS A 93 19.66 4.00 -2.20
CA LYS A 93 20.73 4.48 -3.06
C LYS A 93 21.72 3.38 -3.47
N SER A 94 22.14 2.51 -2.54
CA SER A 94 23.17 1.50 -2.78
C SER A 94 22.65 0.26 -3.52
N ARG A 95 21.42 -0.17 -3.23
CA ARG A 95 20.78 -1.36 -3.82
C ARG A 95 19.34 -1.06 -4.24
N PRO A 96 19.12 -0.12 -5.18
CA PRO A 96 17.81 0.48 -5.43
C PRO A 96 16.74 -0.55 -5.81
N ILE A 97 17.03 -1.47 -6.73
CA ILE A 97 16.05 -2.46 -7.20
C ILE A 97 15.66 -3.39 -6.05
N PHE A 98 16.64 -3.95 -5.35
CA PHE A 98 16.40 -4.90 -4.26
C PHE A 98 15.61 -4.26 -3.12
N THR A 99 16.04 -3.09 -2.62
CA THR A 99 15.36 -2.41 -1.50
C THR A 99 13.92 -2.04 -1.84
N LYS A 100 13.68 -1.53 -3.06
CA LYS A 100 12.32 -1.20 -3.53
C LYS A 100 11.46 -2.45 -3.68
N SER A 101 12.05 -3.55 -4.12
CA SER A 101 11.35 -4.83 -4.28
C SER A 101 10.96 -5.45 -2.95
N VAL A 102 11.86 -5.45 -1.97
CA VAL A 102 11.56 -5.87 -0.60
C VAL A 102 10.46 -4.98 0.01
N THR A 103 10.54 -3.67 -0.19
CA THR A 103 9.50 -2.73 0.28
C THR A 103 8.14 -3.06 -0.33
N THR A 104 8.10 -3.34 -1.64
CA THR A 104 6.87 -3.70 -2.37
C THR A 104 6.30 -5.03 -1.86
N SER A 105 7.16 -6.03 -1.64
CA SER A 105 6.80 -7.32 -1.06
C SER A 105 6.15 -7.17 0.31
N LEU A 106 6.71 -6.35 1.19
CA LEU A 106 6.17 -6.11 2.54
C LEU A 106 4.80 -5.43 2.47
N VAL A 107 4.61 -4.49 1.55
CA VAL A 107 3.33 -3.83 1.32
C VAL A 107 2.27 -4.81 0.83
N TYR A 108 2.60 -5.67 -0.14
CA TYR A 108 1.66 -6.69 -0.65
C TYR A 108 1.33 -7.74 0.40
N MET A 109 2.32 -8.14 1.19
CA MET A 109 2.12 -9.03 2.34
C MET A 109 1.16 -8.40 3.37
N ALA A 110 1.39 -7.14 3.74
CA ALA A 110 0.53 -6.43 4.69
C ALA A 110 -0.89 -6.21 4.16
N ALA A 111 -1.03 -5.89 2.87
CA ALA A 111 -2.33 -5.76 2.21
C ALA A 111 -3.13 -7.08 2.27
N ASP A 112 -2.48 -8.20 1.94
CA ASP A 112 -3.11 -9.51 1.96
C ASP A 112 -3.49 -9.95 3.38
N LEU A 113 -2.60 -9.76 4.37
CA LEU A 113 -2.89 -10.01 5.78
C LEU A 113 -4.06 -9.17 6.30
N SER A 114 -4.15 -7.90 5.88
CA SER A 114 -5.26 -7.02 6.24
C SER A 114 -6.59 -7.55 5.68
N SER A 115 -6.58 -7.96 4.40
CA SER A 115 -7.75 -8.54 3.74
C SER A 115 -8.20 -9.83 4.44
N GLN A 116 -7.27 -10.76 4.68
CA GLN A 116 -7.54 -12.02 5.36
C GLN A 116 -8.05 -11.81 6.79
N THR A 117 -7.45 -10.88 7.55
CA THR A 117 -7.89 -10.58 8.93
C THR A 117 -9.33 -10.06 8.96
N MET A 118 -9.70 -9.14 8.06
CA MET A 118 -11.08 -8.64 7.94
C MET A 118 -12.05 -9.77 7.58
N SER A 119 -11.62 -10.69 6.72
CA SER A 119 -12.38 -11.88 6.34
C SER A 119 -12.70 -12.74 7.56
N ILE A 120 -11.67 -13.03 8.35
CA ILE A 120 -11.75 -13.87 9.54
C ILE A 120 -12.74 -13.25 10.51
N ILE A 121 -12.58 -11.96 10.83
CA ILE A 121 -13.48 -11.22 11.72
C ILE A 121 -14.94 -11.33 11.28
N LYS A 122 -15.22 -11.20 9.96
CA LYS A 122 -16.58 -11.35 9.41
C LYS A 122 -17.11 -12.79 9.47
N SER A 123 -16.22 -13.78 9.35
CA SER A 123 -16.56 -15.21 9.37
C SER A 123 -16.55 -15.85 10.76
N SER A 124 -16.05 -15.15 11.79
CA SER A 124 -16.02 -15.65 13.17
C SER A 124 -17.41 -15.93 13.78
N THR A 125 -18.49 -15.57 13.07
CA THR A 125 -19.85 -16.03 13.37
C THR A 125 -20.08 -17.51 12.99
N GLU A 126 -19.26 -18.12 12.12
CA GLU A 126 -19.42 -19.50 11.63
C GLU A 126 -18.20 -20.42 11.83
N GLY A 127 -17.19 -20.00 12.60
CA GLY A 127 -16.11 -20.88 13.07
C GLY A 127 -14.85 -20.92 12.20
N GLY A 128 -13.74 -20.47 12.79
CA GLY A 128 -12.39 -21.01 12.55
C GLY A 128 -11.73 -20.82 11.18
N LEU A 129 -11.77 -19.62 10.59
CA LEU A 129 -10.91 -19.31 9.43
C LEU A 129 -9.48 -18.94 9.90
N ARG A 130 -8.46 -19.56 9.32
CA ARG A 130 -7.03 -19.30 9.61
C ARG A 130 -6.41 -18.44 8.50
N ILE A 131 -5.28 -17.81 8.80
CA ILE A 131 -4.47 -17.11 7.80
C ILE A 131 -3.89 -18.14 6.83
N GLU A 132 -4.17 -17.96 5.54
CA GLU A 132 -3.67 -18.78 4.44
C GLU A 132 -2.26 -18.33 4.04
N ALA A 133 -1.24 -18.91 4.68
CA ALA A 133 0.16 -18.54 4.48
C ALA A 133 0.62 -18.61 3.02
N TYR A 134 0.05 -19.53 2.24
CA TYR A 134 0.32 -19.65 0.81
C TYR A 134 -0.13 -18.41 0.01
N GLU A 135 -1.29 -17.83 0.33
CA GLU A 135 -1.78 -16.61 -0.31
C GLU A 135 -0.89 -15.41 0.01
N VAL A 136 -0.49 -15.29 1.28
CA VAL A 136 0.43 -14.26 1.75
C VAL A 136 1.78 -14.37 1.05
N ALA A 137 2.35 -15.57 0.97
CA ALA A 137 3.61 -15.83 0.30
C ALA A 137 3.55 -15.52 -1.20
N ARG A 138 2.43 -15.86 -1.86
CA ARG A 138 2.21 -15.53 -3.27
C ARG A 138 2.13 -14.03 -3.51
N MET A 139 1.40 -13.28 -2.69
CA MET A 139 1.31 -11.83 -2.80
C MET A 139 2.65 -11.15 -2.52
N ALA A 140 3.38 -11.61 -1.50
CA ALA A 140 4.73 -11.16 -1.21
C ALA A 140 5.68 -11.42 -2.40
N GLY A 141 5.66 -12.64 -2.94
CA GLY A 141 6.46 -13.04 -4.09
C GLY A 141 6.18 -12.19 -5.33
N PHE A 142 4.91 -11.88 -5.62
CA PHE A 142 4.54 -10.95 -6.70
C PHE A 142 5.14 -9.56 -6.48
N GLY A 143 5.03 -9.01 -5.26
CA GLY A 143 5.62 -7.73 -4.91
C GLY A 143 7.14 -7.71 -5.05
N LEU A 144 7.81 -8.79 -4.65
CA LEU A 144 9.27 -8.93 -4.69
C LEU A 144 9.81 -9.11 -6.11
N LEU A 145 9.23 -10.01 -6.89
CA LEU A 145 9.84 -10.47 -8.14
C LEU A 145 9.31 -9.72 -9.37
N VAL A 146 8.07 -9.25 -9.32
CA VAL A 146 7.40 -8.67 -10.50
C VAL A 146 7.21 -7.17 -10.33
N LEU A 147 6.41 -6.77 -9.34
CA LEU A 147 5.98 -5.37 -9.25
C LEU A 147 7.10 -4.44 -8.79
N GLY A 148 7.88 -4.83 -7.80
CA GLY A 148 8.98 -4.02 -7.27
C GLY A 148 10.00 -3.59 -8.33
N PRO A 149 10.57 -4.54 -9.11
CA PRO A 149 11.44 -4.21 -10.23
C PRO A 149 10.71 -3.39 -11.30
N SER A 150 9.46 -3.75 -11.63
CA SER A 150 8.68 -3.04 -12.65
C SER A 150 8.45 -1.57 -12.29
N LEU A 151 8.08 -1.26 -11.04
CA LEU A 151 7.94 0.12 -10.55
C LEU A 151 9.28 0.88 -10.61
N HIS A 152 10.38 0.23 -10.22
CA HIS A 152 11.70 0.83 -10.34
C HIS A 152 11.98 1.25 -11.78
N PHE A 153 11.84 0.35 -12.74
CA PHE A 153 12.12 0.65 -14.14
C PHE A 153 11.12 1.64 -14.73
N TRP A 154 9.84 1.54 -14.39
CA TRP A 154 8.79 2.43 -14.86
C TRP A 154 9.05 3.89 -14.49
N PHE A 155 9.25 4.18 -13.19
CA PHE A 155 9.46 5.56 -12.75
C PHE A 155 10.76 6.15 -13.29
N ASN A 156 11.83 5.35 -13.40
CA ASN A 156 13.08 5.79 -14.03
C ASN A 156 12.88 6.04 -15.54
N PHE A 157 12.19 5.15 -16.25
CA PHE A 157 11.88 5.32 -17.67
C PHE A 157 11.07 6.60 -17.92
N MET A 158 9.99 6.82 -17.16
CA MET A 158 9.17 8.02 -17.28
C MET A 158 9.93 9.30 -16.94
N SER A 159 10.89 9.23 -16.00
CA SER A 159 11.76 10.36 -15.68
C SER A 159 12.75 10.70 -16.80
N LYS A 160 13.21 9.71 -17.56
CA LYS A 160 14.08 9.91 -18.73
C LYS A 160 13.30 10.40 -19.94
N LEU A 161 12.14 9.80 -20.20
CA LEU A 161 11.29 10.12 -21.34
C LEU A 161 10.67 11.52 -21.23
N ILE A 162 10.26 11.91 -20.02
CA ILE A 162 9.64 13.20 -19.75
C ILE A 162 10.34 13.79 -18.50
N PRO A 163 11.48 14.48 -18.64
CA PRO A 163 12.25 14.96 -17.49
C PRO A 163 11.56 16.10 -16.73
N ARG A 164 10.70 16.88 -17.42
CA ARG A 164 10.01 18.02 -16.81
C ARG A 164 8.96 17.59 -15.77
N ARG A 165 8.65 18.52 -14.86
CA ARG A 165 7.68 18.38 -13.76
C ARG A 165 6.63 19.50 -13.74
N ASP A 166 6.47 20.20 -14.86
CA ASP A 166 5.35 21.12 -15.05
C ASP A 166 4.02 20.36 -15.14
N LEU A 167 2.91 21.09 -15.14
CA LEU A 167 1.58 20.50 -15.13
C LEU A 167 1.33 19.60 -16.34
N VAL A 168 1.72 20.06 -17.54
CA VAL A 168 1.51 19.32 -18.80
C VAL A 168 2.36 18.05 -18.81
N ALA A 169 3.62 18.14 -18.42
CA ALA A 169 4.50 16.98 -18.29
C ALA A 169 3.96 15.95 -17.29
N THR A 170 3.39 16.41 -16.17
CA THR A 170 2.80 15.54 -15.14
C THR A 170 1.57 14.82 -15.68
N LEU A 171 0.64 15.56 -16.31
CA LEU A 171 -0.56 14.98 -16.91
C LEU A 171 -0.22 13.97 -18.01
N LYS A 172 0.80 14.27 -18.84
CA LYS A 172 1.29 13.33 -19.86
C LYS A 172 1.84 12.04 -19.23
N LYS A 173 2.62 12.14 -18.14
CA LYS A 173 3.12 10.96 -17.42
C LYS A 173 1.98 10.11 -16.86
N THR A 174 1.02 10.75 -16.20
CA THR A 174 -0.16 10.08 -15.64
C THR A 174 -0.97 9.40 -16.74
N ALA A 175 -1.24 10.09 -17.86
CA ALA A 175 -1.97 9.52 -18.99
C ALA A 175 -1.27 8.28 -19.58
N VAL A 176 0.05 8.34 -19.76
CA VAL A 176 0.86 7.19 -20.22
C VAL A 176 0.83 6.05 -19.20
N GLY A 177 0.85 6.35 -17.91
CA GLY A 177 0.68 5.36 -16.83
C GLY A 177 -0.67 4.65 -16.92
N GLN A 178 -1.76 5.40 -17.04
CA GLN A 178 -3.11 4.83 -17.13
C GLN A 178 -3.34 4.06 -18.43
N ALA A 179 -2.78 4.51 -19.55
CA ALA A 179 -2.98 3.88 -20.86
C ALA A 179 -2.11 2.64 -21.09
N ALA A 180 -0.94 2.55 -20.45
CA ALA A 180 0.01 1.46 -20.70
C ALA A 180 0.35 0.68 -19.43
N PHE A 181 0.92 1.32 -18.42
CA PHE A 181 1.41 0.61 -17.24
C PHE A 181 0.29 -0.06 -16.45
N ALA A 182 -0.81 0.65 -16.21
CA ALA A 182 -1.96 0.13 -15.47
C ALA A 182 -2.59 -1.13 -16.12
N PRO A 183 -2.94 -1.15 -17.42
CA PRO A 183 -3.50 -2.34 -18.04
C PRO A 183 -2.50 -3.50 -18.11
N ILE A 184 -1.23 -3.22 -18.41
CA ILE A 184 -0.18 -4.26 -18.46
C ILE A 184 0.00 -4.89 -17.08
N MET A 185 0.20 -4.09 -16.03
CA MET A 185 0.46 -4.62 -14.70
C MET A 185 -0.76 -5.31 -14.09
N THR A 186 -1.97 -4.84 -14.38
CA THR A 186 -3.21 -5.51 -13.94
C THR A 186 -3.37 -6.87 -14.63
N ALA A 187 -3.10 -6.96 -15.94
CA ALA A 187 -3.15 -8.22 -16.67
C ALA A 187 -2.08 -9.22 -16.16
N VAL A 188 -0.86 -8.73 -15.92
CA VAL A 188 0.24 -9.53 -15.34
C VAL A 188 -0.13 -10.01 -13.94
N PHE A 189 -0.73 -9.16 -13.10
CA PHE A 189 -1.20 -9.56 -11.78
C PHE A 189 -2.24 -10.68 -11.85
N PHE A 190 -3.28 -10.52 -12.66
CA PHE A 190 -4.31 -11.56 -12.79
C PHE A 190 -3.77 -12.86 -13.37
N THR A 191 -2.93 -12.78 -14.38
CA THR A 191 -2.30 -13.96 -15.00
C THR A 191 -1.42 -14.70 -14.00
N THR A 192 -0.52 -13.99 -13.32
CA THR A 192 0.40 -14.58 -12.34
C THR A 192 -0.37 -15.20 -11.17
N ASN A 193 -1.37 -14.47 -10.66
CA ASN A 193 -2.15 -14.92 -9.52
C ASN A 193 -3.00 -16.15 -9.87
N ALA A 194 -3.63 -16.18 -11.05
CA ALA A 194 -4.41 -17.32 -11.53
C ALA A 194 -3.53 -18.54 -11.85
N GLY A 195 -2.39 -18.34 -12.52
CA GLY A 195 -1.45 -19.41 -12.83
C GLY A 195 -0.89 -20.07 -11.56
N LEU A 196 -0.56 -19.28 -10.53
CA LEU A 196 -0.12 -19.81 -9.25
C LEU A 196 -1.25 -20.55 -8.51
N GLN A 197 -2.53 -20.19 -8.73
CA GLN A 197 -3.68 -20.95 -8.22
C GLN A 197 -3.91 -22.28 -8.94
N GLY A 198 -3.14 -22.58 -9.99
CA GLY A 198 -3.26 -23.80 -10.78
C GLY A 198 -4.35 -23.74 -11.86
N GLU A 199 -4.80 -22.54 -12.23
CA GLU A 199 -5.77 -22.37 -13.31
C GLU A 199 -5.14 -22.65 -14.68
N SER A 200 -5.91 -23.28 -15.55
CA SER A 200 -5.54 -23.54 -16.93
C SER A 200 -5.48 -22.25 -17.76
N GLY A 201 -4.78 -22.27 -18.90
CA GLY A 201 -4.69 -21.11 -19.79
C GLY A 201 -6.06 -20.58 -20.24
N GLY A 202 -7.03 -21.46 -20.47
CA GLY A 202 -8.41 -21.07 -20.82
C GLY A 202 -9.12 -20.32 -19.69
N GLU A 203 -8.98 -20.80 -18.46
CA GLU A 203 -9.56 -20.15 -17.27
C GLU A 203 -8.92 -18.78 -17.00
N ILE A 204 -7.60 -18.68 -17.18
CA ILE A 204 -6.86 -17.41 -17.07
C ILE A 204 -7.39 -16.39 -18.09
N VAL A 205 -7.57 -16.80 -19.34
CA VAL A 205 -8.11 -15.91 -20.39
C VAL A 205 -9.55 -15.49 -20.07
N ALA A 206 -10.39 -16.42 -19.62
CA ALA A 206 -11.76 -16.11 -19.22
C ALA A 206 -11.80 -15.09 -18.07
N ARG A 207 -10.92 -15.26 -17.07
CA ARG A 207 -10.74 -14.33 -15.96
C ARG A 207 -10.28 -12.95 -16.43
N LEU A 208 -9.28 -12.88 -17.30
CA LEU A 208 -8.84 -11.59 -17.85
C LEU A 208 -9.98 -10.87 -18.58
N LYS A 209 -10.76 -11.58 -19.42
CA LYS A 209 -11.90 -10.98 -20.12
C LYS A 209 -12.98 -10.46 -19.17
N ARG A 210 -13.20 -11.15 -18.05
CA ARG A 210 -14.20 -10.79 -17.04
C ARG A 210 -13.74 -9.63 -16.16
N ASP A 211 -12.49 -9.65 -15.72
CA ASP A 211 -12.04 -8.87 -14.56
C ASP A 211 -11.14 -7.68 -14.91
N LEU A 212 -10.46 -7.72 -16.07
CA LEU A 212 -9.43 -6.73 -16.40
C LEU A 212 -9.99 -5.32 -16.54
N ILE A 213 -11.03 -5.15 -17.36
CA ILE A 213 -11.61 -3.83 -17.62
C ILE A 213 -12.27 -3.24 -16.37
N PRO A 214 -13.12 -3.99 -15.63
CA PRO A 214 -13.69 -3.46 -14.39
C PRO A 214 -12.62 -3.05 -13.38
N ALA A 215 -11.56 -3.86 -13.18
CA ALA A 215 -10.50 -3.53 -12.24
C ALA A 215 -9.75 -2.24 -12.60
N ILE A 216 -9.51 -1.99 -13.90
CA ILE A 216 -8.89 -0.75 -14.38
C ILE A 216 -9.82 0.44 -14.14
N VAL A 217 -11.12 0.30 -14.47
CA VAL A 217 -12.11 1.38 -14.34
C VAL A 217 -12.33 1.77 -12.88
N ASP A 218 -12.50 0.77 -11.99
CA ASP A 218 -12.72 0.99 -10.56
C ASP A 218 -11.57 1.76 -9.90
N GLY A 219 -10.34 1.47 -10.33
CA GLY A 219 -9.15 2.15 -9.83
C GLY A 219 -8.80 3.45 -10.55
N ALA A 220 -9.41 3.77 -11.70
CA ALA A 220 -8.90 4.79 -12.63
C ALA A 220 -8.74 6.17 -11.98
N ILE A 221 -9.77 6.66 -11.30
CA ILE A 221 -9.73 7.98 -10.64
C ILE A 221 -8.70 7.98 -9.51
N TYR A 222 -8.74 6.94 -8.67
CA TYR A 222 -7.83 6.80 -7.53
C TYR A 222 -6.37 6.80 -8.00
N TRP A 223 -6.03 5.95 -8.96
CA TRP A 223 -4.67 5.82 -9.47
C TRP A 223 -4.22 7.05 -10.25
N THR A 224 -5.12 7.71 -10.99
CA THR A 224 -4.81 8.98 -11.67
C THR A 224 -4.37 10.07 -10.67
N LEU A 225 -5.08 10.21 -9.55
CA LEU A 225 -4.73 11.17 -8.51
C LEU A 225 -3.41 10.80 -7.82
N CYS A 226 -3.23 9.52 -7.49
CA CYS A 226 -2.00 9.01 -6.86
C CYS A 226 -0.77 9.22 -7.76
N ASP A 227 -0.89 8.90 -9.05
CA ASP A 227 0.16 9.08 -10.04
C ASP A 227 0.47 10.57 -10.22
N PHE A 228 -0.55 11.42 -10.29
CA PHE A 228 -0.35 12.86 -10.40
C PHE A 228 0.47 13.41 -9.22
N VAL A 229 0.08 13.05 -7.99
CA VAL A 229 0.80 13.45 -6.77
C VAL A 229 2.24 12.92 -6.80
N THR A 230 2.42 11.65 -7.16
CA THR A 230 3.73 10.99 -7.24
C THR A 230 4.65 11.67 -8.26
N PHE A 231 4.17 11.93 -9.47
CA PHE A 231 4.97 12.55 -10.52
C PHE A 231 5.22 14.05 -10.27
N LYS A 232 4.29 14.76 -9.64
CA LYS A 232 4.42 16.19 -9.37
C LYS A 232 5.33 16.50 -8.19
N PHE A 233 5.15 15.81 -7.07
CA PHE A 233 5.75 16.20 -5.78
C PHE A 233 6.89 15.29 -5.31
N VAL A 234 6.96 14.04 -5.78
CA VAL A 234 7.92 13.06 -5.25
C VAL A 234 9.15 12.93 -6.17
N PRO A 235 10.38 12.94 -5.62
CA PRO A 235 11.59 12.70 -6.43
C PRO A 235 11.64 11.23 -6.90
N VAL A 236 12.19 11.00 -8.10
CA VAL A 236 12.11 9.70 -8.81
C VAL A 236 12.54 8.49 -7.97
N HIS A 237 13.56 8.65 -7.12
CA HIS A 237 14.06 7.55 -6.31
C HIS A 237 13.08 7.11 -5.22
N LEU A 238 12.17 7.98 -4.77
CA LEU A 238 11.11 7.70 -3.78
C LEU A 238 9.73 7.41 -4.38
N GLN A 239 9.54 7.63 -5.68
CA GLN A 239 8.25 7.38 -6.34
C GLN A 239 7.72 5.94 -6.15
N PRO A 240 8.55 4.88 -6.26
CA PRO A 240 8.11 3.52 -5.95
C PRO A 240 7.60 3.36 -4.51
N LEU A 241 8.26 4.00 -3.54
CA LEU A 241 7.85 3.92 -2.13
C LEU A 241 6.47 4.56 -1.94
N VAL A 242 6.27 5.77 -2.47
CA VAL A 242 4.99 6.49 -2.35
C VAL A 242 3.86 5.75 -3.10
N SER A 243 4.14 5.24 -4.30
CA SER A 243 3.21 4.42 -5.06
C SER A 243 2.76 3.18 -4.26
N ASN A 244 3.71 2.48 -3.62
CA ASN A 244 3.39 1.36 -2.74
C ASN A 244 2.56 1.76 -1.51
N SER A 245 2.80 2.95 -0.93
CA SER A 245 1.95 3.46 0.15
C SER A 245 0.50 3.66 -0.31
N PHE A 246 0.29 4.17 -1.52
CA PHE A 246 -1.04 4.25 -2.12
C PHE A 246 -1.64 2.85 -2.37
N THR A 247 -0.87 1.88 -2.85
CA THR A 247 -1.34 0.49 -2.98
C THR A 247 -1.84 -0.08 -1.66
N TYR A 248 -1.16 0.19 -0.55
CA TYR A 248 -1.62 -0.26 0.76
C TYR A 248 -2.94 0.41 1.15
N LEU A 249 -3.06 1.74 0.97
CA LEU A 249 -4.29 2.48 1.26
C LEU A 249 -5.47 2.00 0.41
N TRP A 250 -5.25 1.76 -0.88
CA TRP A 250 -6.23 1.15 -1.78
C TRP A 250 -6.69 -0.21 -1.27
N SER A 251 -5.75 -1.06 -0.84
CA SER A 251 -6.06 -2.40 -0.34
C SER A 251 -6.91 -2.38 0.93
N VAL A 252 -6.62 -1.44 1.84
CA VAL A 252 -7.44 -1.20 3.04
C VAL A 252 -8.83 -0.72 2.65
N TYR A 253 -8.93 0.22 1.71
CA TYR A 253 -10.21 0.71 1.19
C TYR A 253 -11.05 -0.41 0.58
N MET A 254 -10.48 -1.23 -0.30
CA MET A 254 -11.16 -2.38 -0.92
C MET A 254 -11.63 -3.38 0.14
N THR A 255 -10.78 -3.68 1.11
CA THR A 255 -11.11 -4.57 2.25
C THR A 255 -12.28 -4.01 3.07
N TYR A 256 -12.29 -2.71 3.31
CA TYR A 256 -13.39 -2.04 4.01
C TYR A 256 -14.69 -2.04 3.18
N MET A 257 -14.64 -1.75 1.89
CA MET A 257 -15.83 -1.74 1.04
C MET A 257 -16.49 -3.12 0.97
N ALA A 258 -15.69 -4.19 0.82
CA ALA A 258 -16.20 -5.55 0.85
C ALA A 258 -16.79 -5.99 2.20
N SER A 259 -16.42 -5.31 3.29
CA SER A 259 -17.03 -5.59 4.60
C SER A 259 -18.48 -5.06 4.67
N LYS A 260 -18.79 -3.95 3.98
CA LYS A 260 -20.10 -3.25 4.05
C LYS A 260 -21.25 -3.87 3.25
N GLU A 261 -20.99 -4.76 2.30
CA GLU A 261 -21.96 -5.23 1.30
C GLU A 261 -23.09 -6.16 1.82
N LYS A 262 -23.32 -6.26 3.14
CA LYS A 262 -24.29 -7.20 3.74
C LYS A 262 -25.47 -6.57 4.51
N VAL A 263 -25.76 -5.28 4.33
CA VAL A 263 -26.95 -4.65 4.94
C VAL A 263 -27.95 -4.22 3.86
N ALA A 264 -28.77 -5.17 3.38
CA ALA A 264 -30.13 -4.97 2.87
C ALA A 264 -30.65 -6.25 2.19
N ALA A 265 -31.21 -7.17 2.97
CA ALA A 265 -32.30 -8.02 2.48
C ALA A 265 -33.49 -7.71 3.40
N PRO A 266 -34.58 -7.07 2.90
CA PRO A 266 -35.79 -6.93 3.69
C PRO A 266 -36.32 -8.32 4.03
N ALA A 267 -36.69 -8.52 5.29
CA ALA A 267 -37.27 -9.76 5.79
C ALA A 267 -38.49 -10.16 4.93
N PRO A 268 -38.71 -11.46 4.66
CA PRO A 268 -39.92 -11.89 3.98
C PRO A 268 -41.13 -11.53 4.86
N THR A 269 -41.96 -10.61 4.36
CA THR A 269 -43.28 -10.31 4.90
C THR A 269 -44.04 -11.62 4.99
N SER A 270 -44.24 -12.11 6.21
CA SER A 270 -45.12 -13.24 6.47
C SER A 270 -46.53 -12.79 6.13
N THR A 271 -47.05 -13.22 4.98
CA THR A 271 -48.48 -13.17 4.67
C THR A 271 -49.19 -14.05 5.70
N GLN A 272 -49.71 -13.43 6.75
CA GLN A 272 -50.72 -14.04 7.61
C GLN A 272 -51.98 -14.19 6.75
N LEU A 273 -52.23 -15.42 6.28
CA LEU A 273 -53.57 -15.85 5.92
C LEU A 273 -54.28 -16.21 7.21
N LEU A 274 -55.24 -15.37 7.63
CA LEU A 274 -56.54 -15.72 8.18
C LEU A 274 -57.43 -14.48 8.16
#